data_AF-A0A0B3AM85-F1
#
_entry.id   AF-A0A0B3AM85-F1
#
_cell.length_a   1.000
_cell.length_b   1.000
_cell.length_c   1.000
_cell.angle_alpha   90.00
_cell.angle_beta   90.00
_cell.angle_gamma   90.00
#
_symmetry.space_group_name_H-M   'P 1'
#
loop_
_entity.id
_entity.type
_entity.pdbx_description
1 polymer ?
#
loop_
_entity_poly.entity_id
_entity_poly.type
_entity_poly.pdbx_seq_one_letter_code
_entity_poly.pdbx_strand_id
1 'polypeptide(L)'
;MLKYSYRNDKIIVSTIVLKELESILEERFNIVNKYFINCDYIILTKTVNEDYNVARKIEYKNNFNIGFYDCLHIVISKRLDSILITRDNKMIDIAKEYVTVNKPEELVS
;
A
#
# COMPACT_ATOMS: atom_id res chain seq x y z
N MET A 1 23.26 7.00 23.97
CA MET A 1 22.65 8.13 23.23
C MET A 1 22.09 7.58 21.93
N LEU A 2 20.82 7.15 21.93
CA LEU A 2 20.15 6.61 20.74
C LEU A 2 19.89 7.78 19.78
N LYS A 3 20.53 7.76 18.61
CA LYS A 3 20.28 8.71 17.52
C LYS A 3 18.93 8.37 16.89
N TYR A 4 17.84 8.92 17.40
CA TYR A 4 16.59 8.98 16.64
C TYR A 4 16.80 9.96 15.48
N SER A 5 17.21 9.45 14.30
CA SER A 5 17.13 10.27 13.09
C SER A 5 15.64 10.52 12.83
N TYR A 6 15.22 11.78 12.85
CA TYR A 6 13.90 12.18 12.36
C TYR A 6 13.80 11.78 10.89
N ARG A 7 13.29 10.58 10.62
CA ARG A 7 12.96 10.17 9.26
C ARG A 7 11.72 10.94 8.86
N ASN A 8 11.85 11.83 7.89
CA ASN A 8 10.74 12.56 7.26
C ASN A 8 9.94 11.66 6.30
N ASP A 9 9.91 10.35 6.56
CA ASP A 9 9.25 9.38 5.71
C ASP A 9 7.75 9.65 5.72
N LYS A 10 7.13 9.57 4.54
CA LYS A 10 5.69 9.76 4.35
C LYS A 10 5.04 8.40 4.18
N ILE A 11 3.88 8.21 4.80
CA ILE A 11 3.04 7.03 4.63
C ILE A 11 2.04 7.33 3.52
N ILE A 12 2.07 6.53 2.46
CA ILE A 12 1.12 6.68 1.35
C ILE A 12 -0.05 5.74 1.61
N VAL A 13 -1.27 6.28 1.58
CA VAL A 13 -2.51 5.50 1.68
C VAL A 13 -3.31 5.72 0.41
N SER A 14 -3.53 4.66 -0.36
CA SER A 14 -4.32 4.75 -1.58
C SER A 14 -5.81 4.77 -1.28
N THR A 15 -6.61 5.34 -2.20
CA THR A 15 -8.08 5.24 -2.11
C THR A 15 -8.60 3.80 -2.17
N ILE A 16 -7.79 2.84 -2.63
CA ILE A 16 -8.15 1.41 -2.59
C ILE A 16 -8.06 0.90 -1.15
N VAL A 17 -6.98 1.23 -0.44
CA VAL A 17 -6.85 0.92 1.00
C VAL A 17 -7.99 1.56 1.79
N LEU A 18 -8.37 2.81 1.47
CA LEU A 18 -9.50 3.45 2.14
C LEU A 18 -10.83 2.69 1.94
N LYS A 19 -11.10 2.19 0.73
CA LYS A 19 -12.29 1.39 0.43
C LYS A 19 -12.29 0.05 1.16
N GLU A 20 -11.14 -0.61 1.24
CA GLU A 20 -10.97 -1.85 2.00
C GLU A 20 -11.15 -1.61 3.51
N LEU A 21 -10.62 -0.50 4.04
CA LEU A 21 -10.81 -0.12 5.44
C LEU A 21 -12.26 0.24 5.74
N GLU A 22 -12.97 0.89 4.81
CA GLU A 22 -14.39 1.23 4.96
C GLU A 22 -15.24 -0.04 5.12
N SER A 23 -14.99 -1.07 4.32
CA SER A 23 -15.74 -2.34 4.44
C SER A 23 -15.41 -3.14 5.70
N ILE A 24 -14.21 -2.98 6.27
CA ILE A 24 -13.77 -3.69 7.47
C ILE A 24 -14.18 -2.95 8.76
N LEU A 25 -14.09 -1.63 8.77
CA LEU A 25 -14.25 -0.81 9.97
C LEU A 25 -15.67 -0.27 10.15
N GLU A 26 -16.49 -0.30 9.10
CA GLU A 26 -17.89 0.15 9.12
C GLU A 26 -18.01 1.55 9.77
N GLU A 27 -18.80 1.70 10.84
CA GLU A 27 -19.01 2.99 11.53
C GLU A 27 -17.72 3.64 12.05
N ARG A 28 -16.67 2.84 12.31
CA ARG A 28 -15.36 3.33 12.80
C ARG A 28 -14.50 3.93 11.70
N PHE A 29 -14.84 3.71 10.43
CA PHE A 29 -14.07 4.24 9.30
C PHE A 29 -13.91 5.76 9.36
N ASN A 30 -14.96 6.48 9.78
CA ASN A 30 -14.94 7.93 9.89
C ASN A 30 -13.87 8.46 10.85
N ILE A 31 -13.55 7.72 11.91
CA ILE A 31 -12.51 8.10 12.87
C ILE A 31 -11.13 7.96 12.22
N VAL A 32 -10.89 6.82 11.56
CA VAL A 32 -9.61 6.53 10.88
C VAL A 32 -9.39 7.49 9.70
N ASN A 33 -10.42 7.74 8.90
CA ASN A 33 -10.33 8.66 7.77
C ASN A 33 -10.04 10.11 8.23
N LYS A 34 -10.71 10.58 9.30
CA LYS A 34 -10.39 11.89 9.90
C LYS A 34 -8.95 11.94 10.40
N TYR A 35 -8.46 10.88 11.03
CA TYR A 35 -7.06 10.80 11.45
C TYR A 35 -6.10 10.88 10.26
N PHE A 36 -6.34 10.12 9.19
CA PHE A 36 -5.50 10.16 7.98
C PHE A 36 -5.48 11.54 7.31
N ILE A 37 -6.63 12.21 7.23
CA ILE A 37 -6.73 13.55 6.63
C ILE A 37 -5.97 14.61 7.44
N ASN A 38 -5.98 14.50 8.77
CA ASN A 38 -5.39 15.50 9.66
C ASN A 38 -3.91 15.24 9.98
N CYS A 39 -3.29 14.24 9.34
CA CYS A 39 -1.96 13.78 9.69
C CYS A 39 -0.93 14.19 8.63
N ASP A 40 0.04 15.03 9.00
CA ASP A 40 1.00 15.64 8.07
C ASP A 40 1.96 14.65 7.40
N TYR A 41 2.14 13.47 7.97
CA TYR A 41 2.99 12.42 7.40
C TYR A 41 2.22 11.39 6.57
N ILE A 42 0.89 11.51 6.46
CA ILE A 42 0.07 10.63 5.62
C ILE A 42 -0.29 11.36 4.34
N ILE A 43 -0.04 10.71 3.20
CA ILE A 43 -0.40 11.21 1.87
C ILE A 43 -1.49 10.30 1.31
N LEU A 44 -2.68 10.87 1.09
CA LEU A 44 -3.76 10.19 0.41
C LEU A 44 -3.57 10.29 -1.11
N THR A 45 -3.50 9.15 -1.79
CA THR A 45 -3.33 9.10 -3.24
C THR A 45 -4.50 8.38 -3.92
N LYS A 46 -4.88 8.86 -5.10
CA LYS A 46 -5.85 8.18 -5.97
C LYS A 46 -5.14 7.19 -6.88
N THR A 47 -5.85 6.14 -7.25
CA THR A 47 -5.50 5.32 -8.42
C THR A 47 -5.71 6.11 -9.70
N VAL A 48 -4.86 5.88 -10.70
CA VAL A 48 -5.02 6.42 -12.05
C VAL A 48 -5.31 5.29 -13.04
N ASN A 49 -5.89 5.59 -14.21
CA ASN A 49 -6.27 4.57 -15.19
C ASN A 49 -5.11 3.65 -15.59
N GLU A 50 -3.90 4.20 -15.69
CA GLU A 50 -2.69 3.42 -15.99
C GLU A 50 -2.42 2.32 -14.94
N ASP A 51 -2.76 2.58 -13.67
CA ASP A 51 -2.56 1.61 -12.59
C ASP A 51 -3.38 0.34 -12.84
N TYR A 52 -4.63 0.50 -13.30
CA TYR A 52 -5.51 -0.62 -13.61
C TYR A 52 -4.99 -1.45 -14.79
N ASN A 53 -4.50 -0.78 -15.83
CA ASN A 53 -3.96 -1.46 -17.02
C ASN A 53 -2.73 -2.30 -16.68
N VAL A 54 -1.82 -1.76 -15.87
CA VAL A 54 -0.62 -2.49 -15.44
C VAL A 54 -0.99 -3.59 -14.45
N ALA A 55 -1.91 -3.34 -13.52
CA ALA A 55 -2.35 -4.35 -12.55
C ALA A 55 -2.93 -5.58 -13.23
N ARG A 56 -3.74 -5.40 -14.30
CA ARG A 56 -4.23 -6.52 -15.11
C ARG A 56 -3.08 -7.32 -15.71
N LYS A 57 -2.06 -6.67 -16.28
CA LYS A 57 -0.90 -7.37 -16.85
C LYS A 57 -0.16 -8.21 -15.80
N ILE A 58 0.00 -7.69 -14.58
CA ILE A 58 0.62 -8.44 -13.47
C ILE A 58 -0.25 -9.64 -13.10
N GLU A 59 -1.55 -9.44 -12.95
CA GLU A 59 -2.50 -10.50 -12.62
C GLU A 59 -2.46 -11.64 -13.66
N TYR A 60 -2.52 -11.30 -14.96
CA TYR A 60 -2.41 -12.27 -16.05
C TYR A 60 -1.04 -12.98 -16.07
N LYS A 61 0.06 -12.24 -15.92
CA LYS A 61 1.43 -12.81 -15.90
C LYS A 61 1.60 -13.83 -14.77
N ASN A 62 0.91 -13.63 -13.65
CA ASN A 62 0.97 -14.51 -12.48
C ASN A 62 -0.17 -15.52 -12.41
N ASN A 63 -0.86 -15.80 -13.53
CA ASN A 63 -1.96 -16.76 -13.60
C ASN A 63 -3.02 -16.56 -12.51
N PHE A 64 -3.34 -15.32 -12.16
CA PHE A 64 -4.32 -14.98 -11.13
C PHE A 64 -4.00 -15.54 -9.72
N ASN A 65 -2.73 -15.75 -9.41
CA ASN A 65 -2.30 -16.27 -8.10
C ASN A 65 -2.58 -15.33 -6.91
N ILE A 66 -2.73 -14.02 -7.18
CA ILE A 66 -3.14 -12.99 -6.22
C ILE A 66 -4.28 -12.16 -6.79
N GLY A 67 -5.02 -11.47 -5.93
CA GLY A 67 -6.18 -10.69 -6.35
C GLY A 67 -5.80 -9.46 -7.17
N PHE A 68 -6.75 -8.99 -7.97
CA PHE A 68 -6.58 -7.75 -8.75
C PHE A 68 -6.23 -6.54 -7.87
N TYR A 69 -6.81 -6.43 -6.67
CA TYR A 69 -6.51 -5.33 -5.74
C TYR A 69 -5.10 -5.43 -5.16
N ASP A 70 -4.60 -6.64 -4.91
CA ASP A 70 -3.19 -6.84 -4.53
C ASP A 70 -2.26 -6.36 -5.65
N CYS A 71 -2.59 -6.69 -6.90
CA CYS A 71 -1.86 -6.20 -8.06
C CYS A 71 -1.88 -4.66 -8.13
N LEU A 72 -3.02 -4.03 -7.82
CA LEU A 72 -3.12 -2.56 -7.78
C LEU A 72 -2.20 -1.96 -6.72
N HIS A 73 -2.13 -2.52 -5.51
CA HIS A 73 -1.23 -2.03 -4.46
C HIS A 73 0.25 -2.12 -4.89
N ILE A 74 0.65 -3.18 -5.58
CA ILE A 74 2.00 -3.31 -6.18
C ILE A 74 2.25 -2.20 -7.20
N VAL A 75 1.31 -1.97 -8.12
CA VAL A 75 1.45 -0.98 -9.19
C VAL A 75 1.50 0.45 -8.67
N ILE A 76 0.63 0.78 -7.71
CA ILE A 76 0.63 2.09 -7.07
C ILE A 76 1.97 2.33 -6.38
N SER A 77 2.48 1.32 -5.65
CA SER A 77 3.79 1.41 -4.99
C SER A 77 4.91 1.62 -5.99
N LYS A 78 4.86 0.92 -7.13
CA LYS A 78 5.85 1.08 -8.22
C LYS A 78 5.80 2.47 -8.82
N ARG A 79 4.61 2.99 -9.13
CA ARG A 79 4.42 4.31 -9.74
C ARG A 79 4.92 5.43 -8.83
N LEU A 80 4.77 5.27 -7.52
CA LEU A 80 5.13 6.28 -6.52
C LEU A 80 6.54 6.08 -5.95
N ASP A 81 7.30 5.10 -6.46
CA ASP A 81 8.63 4.73 -5.98
C ASP A 81 8.67 4.52 -4.45
N SER A 82 7.67 3.80 -3.93
CA SER A 82 7.48 3.58 -2.51
C SER A 82 7.68 2.12 -2.11
N ILE A 83 8.10 1.91 -0.86
CA ILE A 83 8.17 0.57 -0.26
C ILE A 83 6.75 0.09 0.03
N LEU A 84 6.39 -1.08 -0.51
CA LEU A 84 5.13 -1.74 -0.19
C LEU A 84 5.23 -2.41 1.19
N ILE A 85 4.31 -2.09 2.09
CA ILE A 85 4.24 -2.70 3.41
C ILE A 85 3.05 -3.66 3.48
N THR A 86 3.32 -4.95 3.69
CA THR A 86 2.27 -5.97 3.78
C THR A 86 2.74 -7.19 4.60
N ARG A 87 1.77 -7.96 5.12
CA ARG A 87 2.02 -9.27 5.75
C ARG A 87 1.62 -10.44 4.86
N ASP A 88 1.02 -10.19 3.70
CA ASP A 88 0.57 -11.24 2.79
C ASP A 88 1.77 -11.87 2.08
N ASN A 89 2.11 -13.12 2.43
CA ASN A 89 3.26 -13.81 1.85
C ASN A 89 3.10 -14.07 0.34
N LYS A 90 1.88 -14.34 -0.16
CA LYS A 90 1.68 -14.55 -1.60
C LYS A 90 1.89 -13.26 -2.38
N MET A 91 1.39 -12.15 -1.84
CA MET A 91 1.62 -10.84 -2.41
C MET A 91 3.11 -10.48 -2.37
N ILE A 92 3.80 -10.74 -1.24
CA ILE A 92 5.24 -10.49 -1.09
C ILE A 92 6.05 -11.21 -2.16
N ASP A 93 5.77 -12.49 -2.40
CA ASP A 93 6.50 -13.32 -3.35
C ASP A 93 6.43 -12.76 -4.77
N ILE A 94 5.26 -12.25 -5.18
CA ILE A 94 5.05 -11.63 -6.50
C ILE A 94 5.59 -10.19 -6.53
N ALA A 95 5.36 -9.41 -5.48
CA ALA A 95 5.65 -7.99 -5.43
C ALA A 95 7.16 -7.67 -5.48
N LYS A 96 8.00 -8.56 -4.96
CA LYS A 96 9.47 -8.44 -4.99
C LYS A 96 10.06 -8.31 -6.41
N GLU A 97 9.35 -8.76 -7.44
CA GLU A 97 9.76 -8.56 -8.84
C GLU A 97 9.59 -7.10 -9.32
N TYR A 98 8.78 -6.30 -8.62
CA TYR A 98 8.33 -4.99 -9.09
C TYR A 98 8.70 -3.84 -8.18
N VAL A 99 8.75 -4.07 -6.86
CA VAL A 99 8.94 -3.05 -5.83
C VAL A 99 9.72 -3.60 -4.63
N THR A 100 10.25 -2.70 -3.80
CA THR A 100 10.74 -3.08 -2.47
C THR A 100 9.55 -3.40 -1.57
N VAL A 101 9.63 -4.51 -0.84
CA VAL A 101 8.54 -4.99 0.03
C VAL A 101 9.10 -5.32 1.41
N ASN A 102 8.49 -4.76 2.45
CA ASN A 102 8.83 -5.08 3.84
C ASN A 102 7.59 -5.50 4.61
N LYS A 103 7.80 -6.29 5.66
CA LYS A 103 6.78 -6.53 6.67
C LYS A 103 6.77 -5.40 7.70
N PRO A 104 5.62 -5.05 8.30
CA PRO A 104 5.55 -4.01 9.33
C PRO A 104 6.55 -4.23 10.47
N GLU A 105 6.70 -5.46 10.95
CA GLU A 105 7.63 -5.85 12.01
C GLU A 105 9.11 -5.62 11.68
N GLU A 106 9.48 -5.47 10.40
CA GLU A 106 10.85 -5.17 9.98
C GLU A 106 11.18 -3.67 10.04
N LEU A 107 10.18 -2.81 10.27
CA LEU A 107 10.34 -1.35 10.31
C LEU A 107 10.47 -0.79 11.73
N VAL A 108 10.10 -1.57 12.75
CA VAL A 108 10.02 -1.13 14.15
C VAL A 108 11.05 -1.91 14.97
N SER A 109 12.33 -1.53 14.83
CA SER A 109 13.47 -2.13 15.55
C SER A 109 14.30 -1.08 16.27
#